data_AF-A0A2G2JZ75-F1
#
_entry.id   AF-A0A2G2JZ75-F1
#
_cell.length_a   1.000
_cell.length_b   1.000
_cell.length_c   1.000
_cell.angle_alpha   90.00
_cell.angle_beta   90.00
_cell.angle_gamma   90.00
#
_symmetry.space_group_name_H-M   'P 1'
#
loop_
_entity.id
_entity.type
_entity.pdbx_description
1 polymer ?
#
loop_
_entity_poly.entity_id
_entity_poly.type
_entity_poly.pdbx_seq_one_letter_code
_entity_poly.pdbx_strand_id
1 'polypeptide(L)' 'MIIEQEQKFKVVLSEIEGKINEQSFFNKFLELYPEVWKKHKITFSKFNRSNQFGQTIPLPKPEVSLRKEIRIWLQKQ' A
#
# COMPACT_ATOMS: atom_id res chain seq x y z
N MET A 1 5.42 -6.83 1.90
CA MET A 1 6.13 -5.77 2.64
C MET A 1 6.69 -4.78 1.63
N ILE A 2 6.38 -3.49 1.78
CA ILE A 2 6.92 -2.44 0.89
C ILE A 2 8.25 -1.97 1.49
N ILE A 3 9.34 -2.12 0.73
CA ILE A 3 10.66 -1.63 1.13
C ILE A 3 10.66 -0.10 1.02
N GLU A 4 11.21 0.58 2.02
CA GLU A 4 11.31 2.06 2.08
C GLU A 4 9.96 2.78 1.93
N GLN A 5 8.91 2.19 2.51
CA GLN A 5 7.54 2.70 2.40
C GLN A 5 7.41 4.18 2.76
N GLU A 6 8.04 4.61 3.85
CA GLU A 6 7.95 5.99 4.32
C GLU A 6 8.57 6.97 3.32
N GLN A 7 9.73 6.64 2.75
CA GLN A 7 10.37 7.48 1.73
C GLN A 7 9.50 7.57 0.47
N LYS A 8 8.92 6.44 0.04
CA LYS A 8 8.00 6.42 -1.11
C LYS A 8 6.77 7.28 -0.87
N PHE A 9 6.23 7.26 0.35
CA PHE A 9 5.10 8.12 0.73
C PHE A 9 5.48 9.60 0.75
N LYS A 10 6.67 9.96 1.24
CA LYS A 10 7.18 11.34 1.16
C LYS A 10 7.28 11.82 -0.30
N VAL A 11 7.86 11.02 -1.19
CA VAL A 11 7.95 11.36 -2.62
C VAL A 11 6.57 11.53 -3.25
N VAL A 12 5.63 10.62 -2.96
CA VAL A 12 4.25 10.72 -3.47
C VAL A 12 3.55 11.96 -2.93
N LEU A 13 3.77 12.30 -1.67
CA LEU A 13 3.22 13.50 -1.05
C LEU A 13 3.74 14.77 -1.73
N SER A 14 5.05 14.83 -2.02
CA SER A 14 5.68 15.96 -2.71
C SER A 14 5.17 16.15 -4.14
N GLU A 15 4.72 15.07 -4.79
CA GLU A 15 4.20 15.08 -6.16
C GLU A 15 2.69 15.36 -6.25
N ILE A 16 1.99 15.47 -5.11
CA ILE A 16 0.56 15.79 -5.07
C ILE A 16 0.40 17.28 -4.79
N GLU A 17 0.01 18.02 -5.81
CA GLU A 17 -0.38 19.42 -5.68
C GLU A 17 -1.88 19.53 -5.33
N GLY A 18 -2.20 20.25 -4.25
CA GLY A 18 -3.57 20.53 -3.82
C GLY A 18 -4.08 19.69 -2.66
N LYS A 19 -5.39 19.39 -2.65
CA LYS A 19 -6.03 18.69 -1.53
C LYS A 19 -5.68 17.21 -1.52
N ILE A 20 -4.76 16.85 -0.64
CA ILE A 20 -4.37 15.45 -0.41
C ILE A 20 -5.57 14.68 0.14
N ASN A 21 -5.97 13.63 -0.57
CA ASN A 21 -6.99 12.71 -0.13
C ASN A 21 -6.48 11.27 -0.31
N GLU A 22 -7.05 10.32 0.44
CA GLU A 22 -6.60 8.93 0.44
C GLU A 22 -6.63 8.30 -0.97
N GLN A 23 -7.65 8.64 -1.76
CA GLN A 23 -7.87 8.08 -3.09
C GLN A 23 -6.87 8.65 -4.12
N SER A 24 -6.63 9.96 -4.10
CA SER A 24 -5.67 10.64 -4.98
C SER A 24 -4.26 10.21 -4.65
N PHE A 25 -3.94 10.08 -3.36
CA PHE A 25 -2.65 9.57 -2.91
C PHE A 25 -2.43 8.13 -3.36
N PHE A 26 -3.42 7.26 -3.16
CA PHE A 26 -3.34 5.87 -3.60
C PHE A 26 -3.13 5.78 -5.11
N ASN A 27 -3.91 6.53 -5.90
CA ASN A 27 -3.77 6.53 -7.35
C ASN A 27 -2.37 7.03 -7.79
N LYS A 28 -1.89 8.13 -7.22
CA LYS A 28 -0.54 8.66 -7.51
C LYS A 28 0.57 7.70 -7.11
N PHE A 29 0.40 6.97 -5.99
CA PHE A 29 1.31 5.90 -5.59
C PHE A 29 1.35 4.77 -6.63
N LEU A 30 0.21 4.38 -7.19
CA LEU A 30 0.15 3.36 -8.24
C LEU A 30 0.85 3.82 -9.53
N GLU A 31 0.75 5.11 -9.87
CA GLU A 31 1.40 5.70 -11.04
C GLU A 31 2.93 5.78 -10.86
N LEU A 32 3.41 6.23 -9.70
CA LEU A 32 4.84 6.40 -9.43
C LEU A 32 5.56 5.08 -9.12
N TYR A 33 4.87 4.13 -8.50
CA TYR A 33 5.47 2.87 -8.03
C TYR A 33 4.70 1.61 -8.47
N PRO A 34 4.41 1.42 -9.77
CA PRO A 34 3.64 0.27 -10.27
C PRO A 34 4.35 -1.06 -9.99
N GLU A 35 5.68 -1.10 -10.11
CA GLU A 35 6.49 -2.30 -9.84
C GLU A 35 6.47 -2.70 -8.36
N VAL A 36 6.50 -1.73 -7.46
CA VAL A 36 6.41 -1.97 -6.01
C VAL A 36 5.03 -2.49 -5.67
N TRP A 37 3.99 -1.89 -6.25
CA TRP A 37 2.62 -2.35 -6.10
C TRP A 37 2.43 -3.79 -6.61
N LYS A 38 2.98 -4.11 -7.78
CA LYS A 38 2.96 -5.45 -8.35
C LYS A 38 3.64 -6.46 -7.43
N LYS A 39 4.83 -6.16 -6.91
CA LYS A 39 5.53 -7.01 -5.93
C LYS A 39 4.71 -7.20 -4.65
N HIS A 40 4.07 -6.15 -4.15
CA HIS A 40 3.21 -6.22 -2.98
C HIS A 40 2.02 -7.18 -3.21
N LYS A 41 1.32 -7.06 -4.35
CA LYS A 41 0.23 -7.98 -4.73
C LYS A 41 0.70 -9.44 -4.87
N ILE A 42 1.87 -9.66 -5.49
CA ILE A 42 2.46 -10.99 -5.61
C ILE A 42 2.75 -11.58 -4.23
N THR A 43 3.29 -10.78 -3.32
CA THR A 43 3.61 -11.21 -1.95
C THR A 43 2.34 -11.61 -1.19
N PHE A 44 1.30 -10.79 -1.29
CA PHE A 44 -0.03 -11.12 -0.74
C PHE A 44 -0.57 -12.42 -1.33
N SER A 45 -0.51 -12.60 -2.66
CA SER A 45 -0.98 -13.82 -3.32
C SER A 45 -0.19 -15.05 -2.88
N LYS A 46 1.14 -14.95 -2.74
CA LYS A 46 1.99 -16.03 -2.22
C LYS A 46 1.58 -16.41 -0.79
N PHE A 47 1.41 -15.43 0.09
CA PHE A 47 0.95 -15.65 1.46
C PHE A 47 -0.42 -16.34 1.50
N ASN A 48 -1.36 -15.86 0.69
CA ASN A 48 -2.71 -16.43 0.64
C ASN A 48 -2.72 -17.88 0.10
N ARG A 49 -1.81 -18.21 -0.81
CA ARG A 49 -1.62 -19.59 -1.31
C ARG A 49 -0.96 -20.51 -0.29
N SER A 50 -0.03 -19.99 0.53
CA SER A 50 0.68 -20.78 1.54
C SER A 50 -0.14 -21.00 2.83
N ASN A 51 -1.22 -20.25 3.03
CA ASN A 51 -2.08 -20.42 4.18
C ASN A 51 -2.88 -21.71 4.07
N GLN A 52 -2.60 -22.65 4.97
CA GLN A 52 -3.39 -23.87 5.10
C GLN A 52 -4.80 -23.53 5.56
N PHE A 53 -5.77 -24.14 4.89
CA PHE A 53 -7.21 -23.99 5.14
C PHE A 53 -7.50 -24.26 6.63
N GLY A 54 -7.95 -23.24 7.36
CA GLY A 54 -8.45 -23.38 8.74
C GLY A 54 -7.51 -22.95 9.89
N GLN A 55 -6.23 -22.64 9.64
CA GLN A 55 -5.30 -22.26 10.73
C GLN A 55 -4.74 -20.83 10.66
N THR A 56 -5.00 -20.08 9.58
CA THR A 56 -4.36 -18.76 9.40
C THR A 56 -5.35 -17.61 9.32
N ILE A 57 -5.06 -16.52 10.06
CA ILE A 57 -5.81 -15.27 9.98
C ILE A 57 -5.62 -14.69 8.57
N PRO A 58 -6.70 -14.46 7.79
CA PRO A 58 -6.59 -13.93 6.45
C PRO A 58 -6.01 -12.51 6.50
N LEU A 59 -5.00 -12.24 5.67
CA LEU A 59 -4.53 -10.88 5.49
C LEU A 59 -5.59 -10.04 4.76
N PRO A 60 -5.73 -8.75 5.10
CA PRO A 60 -6.58 -7.85 4.35
C PRO A 60 -6.07 -7.72 2.91
N LYS A 61 -6.99 -7.49 1.97
CA LYS A 61 -6.64 -7.23 0.57
C LYS A 61 -5.56 -6.15 0.48
N PRO A 62 -4.60 -6.26 -0.45
CA PRO A 62 -3.46 -5.34 -0.54
C PRO A 62 -3.90 -3.88 -0.70
N GLU A 63 -5.04 -3.64 -1.35
CA GLU A 63 -5.61 -2.29 -1.55
C GLU A 63 -6.09 -1.69 -0.22
N VAL A 64 -6.80 -2.49 0.58
CA VAL A 64 -7.31 -2.09 1.89
C VAL A 64 -6.16 -1.86 2.86
N SER A 65 -5.15 -2.73 2.84
CA SER A 65 -3.95 -2.58 3.65
C SER A 65 -3.22 -1.28 3.32
N LEU A 66 -2.93 -1.05 2.02
CA LEU A 66 -2.18 0.12 1.59
C LEU A 66 -2.95 1.43 1.86
N ARG A 67 -4.25 1.45 1.63
CA ARG A 67 -5.13 2.59 1.97
C ARG A 67 -5.12 2.91 3.47
N LYS A 68 -5.21 1.88 4.31
CA LYS A 68 -5.13 2.03 5.77
C LYS A 68 -3.78 2.61 6.18
N GLU A 69 -2.68 2.11 5.60
CA GLU A 69 -1.33 2.61 5.86
C GLU A 69 -1.16 4.07 5.43
N ILE A 70 -1.65 4.45 4.24
CA ILE A 70 -1.67 5.84 3.77
C ILE A 70 -2.44 6.73 4.75
N ARG A 71 -3.66 6.32 5.15
CA ARG A 71 -4.48 7.08 6.10
C ARG A 71 -3.75 7.30 7.44
N ILE A 72 -3.19 6.24 8.02
CA ILE A 72 -2.45 6.34 9.28
C ILE A 72 -1.23 7.25 9.11
N TRP A 73 -0.53 7.16 7.98
CA TRP A 73 0.64 7.98 7.71
C TRP A 73 0.29 9.46 7.53
N LEU A 74 -0.79 9.77 6.82
CA LEU A 74 -1.30 11.13 6.66
C LEU A 74 -1.75 11.75 7.98
N GLN A 75 -2.28 10.95 8.91
CA GLN A 75 -2.64 11.41 10.26
C GLN A 75 -1.44 11.66 11.18
N LYS A 76 -0.26 11.11 10.83
CA LYS A 76 0.98 11.27 11.60
C LYS A 76 1.84 12.45 11.15
N GLN A 77 1.50 13.07 10.01
CA GLN A 77 2.09 14.35 9.59
C GLN A 77 1.51 15.47 10.45
#